data_AF-A0A402BEC1-F1
#
_entry.id   AF-A0A402BEC1-F1
#
_cell.length_a   1.000
_cell.length_b   1.000
_cell.length_c   1.000
_cell.angle_alpha   90.00
_cell.angle_beta   90.00
_cell.angle_gamma   90.00
#
_symmetry.space_group_name_H-M   'P 1'
#
loop_
_entity.id
_entity.type
_entity.pdbx_description
1 polymer ?
#
loop_
_entity_poly.entity_id
_entity_poly.type
_entity_poly.pdbx_seq_one_letter_code
_entity_poly.pdbx_strand_id
1 'polypeptide(L)'
;MKVIPIPHWIGRLCLLAIFMICTLVLSIQFSTAAHAMGYCPADRPCITGLIQNGHSAEIKWSGDYDNYNILVLQGSTRNQSHEDGGNQTTFFNISPYKTYTFSIEGCYTNLFGSDCTPWSLSEQITAAGSSADVCMQGFVWRQAGPKDFVCVTPYVRSEAVYDNSQASVRRSPNGGAYGSATCLQGYVWRQAFASDLVCVTPQTRSEALADNKQAPYRVVPPVVYF
;
A
#
# COMPACT_ATOMS: atom_id res chain seq x y z
N MET A 1 2.49 -79.80 0.77
CA MET A 1 3.76 -79.04 0.75
C MET A 1 3.48 -77.65 1.32
N LYS A 2 4.25 -77.25 2.35
CA LYS A 2 4.02 -76.07 3.20
C LYS A 2 4.31 -74.78 2.44
N VAL A 3 3.36 -73.84 2.44
CA VAL A 3 3.56 -72.45 2.02
C VAL A 3 4.33 -71.74 3.14
N ILE A 4 5.51 -71.20 2.82
CA ILE A 4 6.34 -70.43 3.76
C ILE A 4 5.80 -68.99 3.77
N PRO A 5 5.38 -68.42 4.93
CA PRO A 5 4.95 -67.04 4.98
C PRO A 5 6.17 -66.10 4.95
N ILE A 6 6.11 -65.10 4.07
CA ILE A 6 7.12 -64.05 3.96
C ILE A 6 7.00 -63.11 5.17
N PRO A 7 8.08 -62.86 5.92
CA PRO A 7 8.04 -61.99 7.10
C PRO A 7 7.83 -60.51 6.72
N HIS A 8 6.85 -59.90 7.39
CA HIS A 8 6.25 -58.58 7.12
C HIS A 8 7.16 -57.36 7.36
N TRP A 9 8.45 -57.55 7.61
CA TRP A 9 9.39 -56.50 8.03
C TRP A 9 10.09 -55.82 6.85
N ILE A 10 10.07 -56.44 5.66
CA ILE A 10 10.71 -55.91 4.44
C ILE A 10 9.91 -54.71 3.87
N GLY A 11 8.62 -54.58 4.18
CA GLY A 11 7.77 -53.47 3.72
C GLY A 11 7.95 -52.15 4.49
N ARG A 12 8.52 -52.17 5.70
CA ARG A 12 8.64 -50.95 6.54
C ARG A 12 9.93 -50.15 6.34
N LEU A 13 10.98 -50.77 5.79
CA LEU A 13 12.24 -50.09 5.49
C LEU A 13 12.19 -49.28 4.17
N CYS A 14 11.29 -49.63 3.24
CA CYS A 14 11.18 -48.94 1.95
C CYS A 14 10.32 -47.65 2.00
N LEU A 15 9.35 -47.57 2.91
CA LEU A 15 8.46 -46.41 3.07
C LEU A 15 9.09 -45.23 3.84
N LEU A 16 10.07 -45.49 4.72
CA LEU A 16 10.78 -44.44 5.46
C LEU A 16 11.84 -43.71 4.62
N ALA A 17 12.41 -44.36 3.60
CA ALA A 17 13.40 -43.74 2.72
C ALA A 17 12.77 -42.77 1.70
N ILE A 18 11.51 -43.00 1.28
CA ILE A 18 10.80 -42.15 0.31
C ILE A 18 10.29 -40.86 0.98
N PHE A 19 9.87 -40.93 2.25
CA PHE A 19 9.41 -39.75 3.00
C PHE A 19 10.53 -38.80 3.43
N MET A 20 11.78 -39.28 3.52
CA MET A 20 12.93 -38.46 3.94
C MET A 20 13.61 -37.74 2.77
N ILE A 21 13.38 -38.17 1.53
CA ILE A 21 13.90 -37.52 0.31
C ILE A 21 12.87 -36.50 -0.24
N CYS A 22 11.57 -36.72 0.00
CA CYS A 22 10.51 -35.79 -0.43
C CYS A 22 10.43 -34.50 0.41
N THR A 23 11.07 -34.45 1.58
CA THR A 23 11.19 -33.21 2.39
C THR A 23 12.45 -32.41 2.05
N LEU A 24 13.35 -32.92 1.20
CA LEU A 24 14.59 -32.24 0.84
C LEU A 24 14.46 -31.32 -0.38
N VAL A 25 13.31 -31.28 -1.05
CA VAL A 25 13.09 -30.51 -2.28
C VAL A 25 11.74 -29.78 -2.25
N LEU A 26 11.57 -28.83 -1.33
CA LEU A 26 10.82 -27.57 -1.60
C LEU A 26 10.93 -26.51 -0.50
N SER A 27 12.02 -26.47 0.26
CA SER A 27 12.44 -25.22 0.89
C SER A 27 13.36 -24.49 -0.09
N ILE A 28 12.83 -24.12 -1.25
CA ILE A 28 13.33 -22.92 -1.91
C ILE A 28 12.99 -21.81 -0.93
N GLN A 29 13.94 -21.53 -0.04
CA GLN A 29 14.03 -20.24 0.59
C GLN A 29 13.98 -19.29 -0.59
N PHE A 30 12.83 -18.65 -0.83
CA PHE A 30 12.85 -17.38 -1.50
C PHE A 30 13.73 -16.54 -0.59
N SER A 31 15.02 -16.47 -0.91
CA SER A 31 15.83 -15.36 -0.46
C SER A 31 15.07 -14.15 -0.97
N THR A 32 14.25 -13.55 -0.11
CA THR A 32 13.98 -12.13 -0.21
C THR A 32 15.36 -11.54 -0.34
N ALA A 33 15.71 -11.04 -1.53
CA ALA A 33 16.94 -10.29 -1.71
C ALA A 33 16.96 -9.29 -0.56
N ALA A 34 17.85 -9.52 0.42
CA ALA A 34 18.09 -8.54 1.45
C ALA A 34 18.45 -7.28 0.68
N HIS A 35 17.65 -6.23 0.86
CA HIS A 35 17.84 -4.93 0.25
C HIS A 35 19.33 -4.59 0.16
N ALA A 36 19.80 -4.18 -1.01
CA ALA A 36 21.19 -3.77 -1.20
C ALA A 36 21.47 -2.38 -0.57
N MET A 37 20.72 -2.01 0.47
CA MET A 37 20.97 -0.85 1.33
C MET A 37 22.32 -1.04 2.03
N GLY A 38 23.41 -0.69 1.33
CA GLY A 38 24.78 -0.77 1.84
C GLY A 38 25.88 -1.10 0.82
N TYR A 39 25.56 -1.59 -0.38
CA TYR A 39 26.56 -1.82 -1.44
C TYR A 39 26.51 -0.71 -2.50
N CYS A 40 27.15 0.41 -2.18
CA CYS A 40 27.20 1.57 -3.06
C CYS A 40 28.45 1.55 -3.96
N PRO A 41 28.31 1.50 -5.30
CA PRO A 41 29.43 1.73 -6.21
C PRO A 41 29.96 3.16 -6.08
N ALA A 42 31.28 3.34 -6.23
CA ALA A 42 31.91 4.67 -6.11
C ALA A 42 31.75 5.55 -7.36
N ASP A 43 31.30 4.99 -8.48
CA ASP A 43 31.24 5.64 -9.79
C ASP A 43 29.88 6.30 -10.12
N ARG A 44 28.89 6.20 -9.21
CA ARG A 44 27.52 6.67 -9.41
C ARG A 44 26.83 6.95 -8.07
N PRO A 45 25.72 7.71 -8.04
CA PRO A 45 24.96 7.90 -6.82
C PRO A 45 24.34 6.59 -6.31
N CYS A 46 24.07 6.56 -5.01
CA CYS A 46 23.51 5.40 -4.33
C CYS A 46 22.25 5.79 -3.58
N ILE A 47 21.18 5.00 -3.72
CA ILE A 47 19.98 5.17 -2.90
C ILE A 47 20.30 4.66 -1.49
N THR A 48 20.23 5.55 -0.51
CA THR A 48 20.61 5.30 0.89
C THR A 48 19.41 5.17 1.81
N GLY A 49 18.20 5.53 1.33
CA GLY A 49 16.97 5.34 2.09
C GLY A 49 15.73 5.37 1.21
N LEU A 50 14.78 4.50 1.53
CA LEU A 50 13.43 4.47 0.96
C LEU A 50 12.42 4.43 2.09
N ILE A 51 11.69 5.52 2.28
CA ILE A 51 10.78 5.70 3.42
C ILE A 51 9.38 6.00 2.88
N GLN A 52 8.41 5.17 3.23
CA GLN A 52 7.02 5.43 2.89
C GLN A 52 6.32 6.24 3.99
N ASN A 53 5.65 7.32 3.61
CA ASN A 53 4.78 8.12 4.47
C ASN A 53 3.39 8.21 3.86
N GLY A 54 2.49 7.31 4.25
CA GLY A 54 1.15 7.27 3.68
C GLY A 54 1.17 6.99 2.16
N HIS A 55 0.68 7.94 1.36
CA HIS A 55 0.68 7.89 -0.12
C HIS A 55 1.90 8.54 -0.76
N SER A 56 2.94 8.84 0.02
CA SER A 56 4.21 9.29 -0.51
C SER A 56 5.35 8.33 -0.19
N ALA A 57 6.37 8.35 -1.05
CA ALA A 57 7.64 7.70 -0.82
C ALA A 57 8.74 8.76 -0.90
N GLU A 58 9.47 8.96 0.20
CA GLU A 58 10.70 9.72 0.21
C GLU A 58 11.84 8.78 -0.16
N ILE A 59 12.68 9.23 -1.09
CA ILE A 59 13.93 8.55 -1.41
C ILE A 59 15.08 9.47 -1.00
N LYS A 60 16.16 8.87 -0.48
CA LYS A 60 17.41 9.54 -0.13
C LYS A 60 18.54 8.93 -0.89
N TRP A 61 19.54 9.73 -1.23
CA TRP A 61 20.73 9.26 -1.92
C TRP A 61 22.01 9.93 -1.42
N SER A 62 23.13 9.31 -1.78
CA SER A 62 24.47 9.90 -1.71
C SER A 62 24.98 10.21 -3.11
N GLY A 63 25.91 11.16 -3.19
CA GLY A 63 26.49 11.67 -4.42
C GLY A 63 26.70 13.18 -4.33
N ASP A 64 27.58 13.70 -5.18
CA ASP A 64 27.83 15.14 -5.31
C ASP A 64 27.83 15.49 -6.80
N TYR A 65 26.65 15.66 -7.36
CA TYR A 65 26.39 15.94 -8.77
C TYR A 65 25.52 17.20 -8.89
N ASP A 66 25.65 17.91 -10.01
CA ASP A 66 24.89 19.13 -10.26
C ASP A 66 23.39 18.83 -10.39
N ASN A 67 23.05 17.68 -10.99
CA ASN A 67 21.67 17.25 -11.21
C ASN A 67 21.52 15.74 -11.04
N TYR A 68 20.29 15.32 -10.77
CA TYR A 68 19.93 13.91 -10.65
C TYR A 68 18.72 13.58 -11.52
N ASN A 69 18.77 12.41 -12.17
CA ASN A 69 17.58 11.81 -12.77
C ASN A 69 17.19 10.58 -11.96
N ILE A 70 15.90 10.47 -11.66
CA ILE A 70 15.35 9.35 -10.89
C ILE A 70 14.37 8.61 -11.77
N LEU A 71 14.63 7.33 -11.96
CA LEU A 71 13.77 6.41 -12.67
C LEU A 71 12.86 5.67 -11.68
N VAL A 72 11.56 5.68 -11.95
CA VAL A 72 10.54 4.98 -11.16
C VAL A 72 9.80 3.98 -12.05
N LEU A 73 9.84 2.70 -11.67
CA LEU A 73 9.09 1.64 -12.31
C LEU A 73 7.97 1.12 -11.40
N GLN A 74 6.77 0.97 -11.96
CA GLN A 74 5.62 0.33 -11.32
C GLN A 74 5.04 -0.71 -12.29
N GLY A 75 5.44 -1.97 -12.14
CA GLY A 75 5.14 -2.99 -13.16
C GLY A 75 5.79 -2.61 -14.51
N SER A 76 4.98 -2.44 -15.55
CA SER A 76 5.44 -2.01 -16.88
C SER A 76 5.49 -0.48 -17.05
N THR A 77 4.92 0.28 -16.11
CA THR A 77 4.88 1.73 -16.20
C THR A 77 6.23 2.31 -15.79
N ARG A 78 6.75 3.22 -16.60
CA ARG A 78 8.02 3.92 -16.41
C ARG A 78 7.79 5.42 -16.32
N ASN A 79 8.31 6.04 -15.26
CA ASN A 79 8.36 7.50 -15.10
C ASN A 79 9.78 7.93 -14.74
N GLN A 80 10.16 9.15 -15.11
CA GLN A 80 11.43 9.74 -14.75
C GLN A 80 11.18 11.13 -14.17
N SER A 81 11.84 11.45 -13.07
CA SER A 81 11.89 12.80 -12.50
C SER A 81 13.31 13.35 -12.55
N HIS A 82 13.40 14.67 -12.49
CA HIS A 82 14.64 15.42 -12.53
C HIS A 82 14.71 16.33 -11.32
N GLU A 83 15.89 16.42 -10.69
CA GLU A 83 16.15 17.27 -9.53
C GLU A 83 17.46 18.04 -9.76
N ASP A 84 17.43 19.34 -9.53
CA ASP A 84 18.60 20.22 -9.55
C ASP A 84 19.36 20.06 -8.21
N GLY A 85 20.31 19.14 -8.16
CA GLY A 85 21.11 18.83 -6.97
C GLY A 85 20.31 18.17 -5.82
N GLY A 86 20.83 18.31 -4.60
CA GLY A 86 20.22 17.77 -3.39
C GLY A 86 20.55 16.30 -3.10
N ASN A 87 19.89 15.74 -2.07
CA ASN A 87 20.12 14.38 -1.59
C ASN A 87 18.84 13.61 -1.26
N GLN A 88 17.67 14.18 -1.55
CA GLN A 88 16.38 13.54 -1.34
C GLN A 88 15.27 14.16 -2.20
N THR A 89 14.25 13.36 -2.52
CA THR A 89 13.01 13.83 -3.13
C THR A 89 11.82 12.97 -2.67
N THR A 90 10.60 13.48 -2.85
CA THR A 90 9.37 12.81 -2.44
C THR A 90 8.45 12.58 -3.64
N PHE A 91 8.08 11.32 -3.85
CA PHE A 91 7.07 10.93 -4.82
C PHE A 91 5.70 10.84 -4.15
N PHE A 92 4.68 11.41 -4.78
CA PHE A 92 3.29 11.35 -4.33
C PHE A 92 2.48 10.34 -5.14
N ASN A 93 1.25 10.05 -4.69
CA ASN A 93 0.32 9.11 -5.33
C ASN A 93 0.83 7.66 -5.40
N ILE A 94 1.66 7.27 -4.42
CA ILE A 94 2.09 5.89 -4.24
C ILE A 94 0.87 5.05 -3.84
N SER A 95 0.54 4.10 -4.70
CA SER A 95 -0.61 3.22 -4.55
C SER A 95 -0.31 2.09 -3.56
N PRO A 96 -1.26 1.73 -2.68
CA PRO A 96 -1.08 0.66 -1.71
C PRO A 96 -0.85 -0.69 -2.40
N TYR A 97 -0.01 -1.54 -1.81
CA TYR A 97 0.31 -2.90 -2.27
C TYR A 97 0.93 -2.97 -3.67
N LYS A 98 1.51 -1.87 -4.14
CA LYS A 98 2.28 -1.83 -5.38
C LYS A 98 3.76 -1.78 -5.06
N THR A 99 4.53 -2.55 -5.81
CA THR A 99 5.99 -2.49 -5.75
C THR A 99 6.48 -1.41 -6.70
N TYR A 100 7.27 -0.50 -6.15
CA TYR A 100 7.95 0.55 -6.86
C TYR A 100 9.44 0.24 -6.85
N THR A 101 10.06 0.35 -8.03
CA THR A 101 11.50 0.20 -8.21
C THR A 101 12.09 1.55 -8.56
N PHE A 102 13.09 1.98 -7.80
CA PHE A 102 13.79 3.24 -7.97
C PHE A 102 15.20 2.97 -8.47
N SER A 103 15.68 3.82 -9.37
CA SER A 103 17.09 3.88 -9.77
C SER A 103 17.45 5.34 -10.00
N ILE A 104 18.70 5.69 -9.72
CA ILE A 104 19.17 7.08 -9.78
C ILE A 104 20.45 7.17 -10.58
N GLU A 105 20.60 8.23 -11.35
CA GLU A 105 21.87 8.64 -11.96
C GLU A 105 22.16 10.10 -11.61
N GLY A 106 23.44 10.42 -11.46
CA GLY A 106 23.94 11.77 -11.22
C GLY A 106 24.60 12.31 -12.48
N CYS A 107 24.46 13.60 -12.73
CA CYS A 107 24.99 14.28 -13.91
C CYS A 107 25.73 15.55 -13.53
N TYR A 108 26.89 15.77 -14.16
CA TYR A 108 27.58 17.06 -14.12
C TYR A 108 27.21 17.88 -15.35
N THR A 109 26.96 19.16 -15.15
CA THR A 109 26.72 20.11 -16.23
C THR A 109 28.05 20.53 -16.82
N ASN A 110 28.16 20.45 -18.13
CA ASN A 110 29.33 20.89 -18.87
C ASN A 110 28.93 21.92 -19.93
N LEU A 111 29.91 22.44 -20.68
CA LEU A 111 29.68 23.51 -21.65
C LEU A 111 28.77 23.10 -22.84
N PHE A 112 28.52 21.80 -23.02
CA PHE A 112 27.81 21.25 -24.18
C PHE A 112 26.59 20.39 -23.79
N GLY A 113 26.22 20.35 -22.51
CA GLY A 113 25.12 19.53 -21.99
C GLY A 113 25.39 18.99 -20.59
N SER A 114 25.04 17.72 -20.37
CA SER A 114 25.25 17.04 -19.10
C SER A 114 25.86 15.66 -19.34
N ASP A 115 26.91 15.33 -18.58
CA ASP A 115 27.51 14.00 -18.57
C ASP A 115 26.98 13.24 -17.36
N CYS A 116 26.24 12.17 -17.63
CA CYS A 116 25.59 11.37 -16.59
C CYS A 116 26.35 10.07 -16.33
N THR A 117 26.37 9.68 -15.06
CA THR A 117 26.78 8.36 -14.61
C THR A 117 25.85 7.27 -15.16
N PRO A 118 26.26 5.99 -15.18
CA PRO A 118 25.31 4.92 -15.38
C PRO A 118 24.32 4.83 -14.21
N TRP A 119 23.09 4.38 -14.47
CA TRP A 119 22.06 4.16 -13.45
C TRP A 119 22.58 3.32 -12.27
N SER A 120 22.15 3.69 -11.05
CA SER A 120 22.40 2.95 -9.82
C SER A 120 21.82 1.53 -9.87
N LEU A 121 22.23 0.71 -8.90
CA LEU A 121 21.45 -0.49 -8.57
C LEU A 121 20.02 -0.09 -8.21
N SER A 122 19.08 -0.97 -8.56
CA SER A 122 17.66 -0.72 -8.34
C SER A 122 17.27 -1.09 -6.92
N GLU A 123 16.68 -0.13 -6.20
CA GLU A 123 16.10 -0.36 -4.88
C GLU A 123 14.59 -0.44 -4.97
N GLN A 124 13.98 -1.30 -4.17
CA GLN A 124 12.54 -1.55 -4.23
C GLN A 124 11.87 -1.31 -2.89
N ILE A 125 10.69 -0.69 -2.97
CA ILE A 125 9.75 -0.64 -1.87
C ILE A 125 8.43 -1.25 -2.35
N THR A 126 7.97 -2.28 -1.65
CA THR A 126 6.56 -2.67 -1.77
C THR A 126 5.81 -1.75 -0.84
N ALA A 127 5.07 -0.80 -1.41
CA ALA A 127 4.27 0.12 -0.63
C ALA A 127 3.35 -0.70 0.25
N ALA A 128 3.52 -0.58 1.56
CA ALA A 128 2.46 -0.92 2.48
C ALA A 128 1.24 -0.10 2.03
N GLY A 129 0.02 -0.56 2.26
CA GLY A 129 -1.01 0.47 2.29
C GLY A 129 -0.61 1.47 3.37
N SER A 130 -0.82 2.76 3.10
CA SER A 130 -0.65 3.81 4.09
C SER A 130 -1.18 3.30 5.43
N SER A 131 -0.41 3.42 6.50
CA SER A 131 -0.87 3.06 7.85
C SER A 131 -2.06 3.89 8.32
N ALA A 132 -2.57 4.81 7.48
CA ALA A 132 -3.84 5.53 7.64
C ALA A 132 -4.99 4.92 6.83
N ASP A 133 -4.74 4.08 5.82
CA ASP A 133 -5.75 3.49 4.93
C ASP A 133 -5.69 1.96 4.84
N VAL A 134 -4.79 1.26 5.55
CA VAL A 134 -4.91 -0.20 5.73
C VAL A 134 -5.70 -0.47 6.98
N CYS A 135 -6.89 -1.03 6.82
CA CYS A 135 -7.67 -1.47 7.97
C CYS A 135 -7.02 -2.66 8.66
N MET A 136 -6.98 -2.62 10.00
CA MET A 136 -6.60 -3.78 10.79
C MET A 136 -7.51 -4.98 10.46
N GLN A 137 -7.04 -6.21 10.73
CA GLN A 137 -7.85 -7.41 10.55
C GLN A 137 -9.21 -7.26 11.27
N GLY A 138 -10.29 -7.56 10.55
CA GLY A 138 -11.66 -7.38 11.04
C GLY A 138 -12.29 -6.03 10.74
N PHE A 139 -11.53 -5.07 10.20
CA PHE A 139 -12.02 -3.78 9.72
C PHE A 139 -11.92 -3.67 8.20
N VAL A 140 -12.75 -2.80 7.63
CA VAL A 140 -12.82 -2.49 6.19
C VAL A 140 -13.13 -1.00 6.00
N TRP A 141 -12.79 -0.42 4.84
CA TRP A 141 -13.21 0.94 4.53
C TRP A 141 -14.73 1.05 4.57
N ARG A 142 -15.22 2.12 5.19
CA ARG A 142 -16.66 2.39 5.33
C ARG A 142 -17.37 2.57 3.99
N GLN A 143 -16.66 3.07 2.96
CA GLN A 143 -17.23 3.34 1.63
C GLN A 143 -18.40 4.35 1.66
N ALA A 144 -18.36 5.36 2.54
CA ALA A 144 -19.33 6.47 2.50
C ALA A 144 -19.20 7.29 1.20
N GLY A 145 -18.02 7.29 0.58
CA GLY A 145 -17.77 7.88 -0.73
C GLY A 145 -16.36 7.55 -1.24
N PRO A 146 -15.98 8.05 -2.43
CA PRO A 146 -14.69 7.73 -3.05
C PRO A 146 -13.46 8.23 -2.27
N LYS A 147 -13.65 9.16 -1.32
CA LYS A 147 -12.60 9.76 -0.49
C LYS A 147 -12.70 9.34 0.98
N ASP A 148 -13.53 8.34 1.29
CA ASP A 148 -13.74 7.87 2.67
C ASP A 148 -12.94 6.60 2.94
N PHE A 149 -11.77 6.78 3.56
CA PHE A 149 -10.86 5.70 3.94
C PHE A 149 -10.96 5.32 5.42
N VAL A 150 -11.98 5.81 6.13
CA VAL A 150 -12.18 5.47 7.55
C VAL A 150 -12.48 3.98 7.69
N CYS A 151 -11.66 3.29 8.48
CA CYS A 151 -11.83 1.88 8.80
C CYS A 151 -12.93 1.66 9.83
N VAL A 152 -13.89 0.80 9.49
CA VAL A 152 -15.06 0.45 10.31
C VAL A 152 -15.31 -1.06 10.24
N THR A 153 -16.27 -1.55 11.01
CA THR A 153 -16.66 -2.97 10.92
C THR A 153 -17.37 -3.25 9.59
N PRO A 154 -17.37 -4.50 9.09
CA PRO A 154 -18.13 -4.87 7.90
C PRO A 154 -19.62 -4.51 7.97
N TYR A 155 -20.21 -4.54 9.17
CA TYR A 155 -21.58 -4.11 9.41
C TYR A 155 -21.78 -2.63 9.07
N VAL A 156 -20.96 -1.74 9.64
CA VAL A 156 -21.06 -0.29 9.37
C VAL A 156 -20.80 0.05 7.90
N ARG A 157 -19.89 -0.69 7.24
CA ARG A 157 -19.71 -0.56 5.78
C ARG A 157 -21.00 -0.89 5.02
N SER A 158 -21.70 -1.94 5.42
CA SER A 158 -22.98 -2.30 4.78
C SER A 158 -24.05 -1.23 4.96
N GLU A 159 -24.11 -0.60 6.15
CA GLU A 159 -25.01 0.53 6.41
C GLU A 159 -24.66 1.75 5.56
N ALA A 160 -23.38 2.10 5.45
CA ALA A 160 -22.94 3.23 4.63
C ALA A 160 -23.25 3.03 3.14
N VAL A 161 -23.11 1.80 2.63
CA VAL A 161 -23.50 1.44 1.25
C VAL A 161 -25.02 1.54 1.08
N TYR A 162 -25.79 1.05 2.05
CA TYR A 162 -27.24 1.20 2.04
C TYR A 162 -27.65 2.67 2.03
N ASP A 163 -27.06 3.51 2.87
CA ASP A 163 -27.33 4.96 2.90
C ASP A 163 -27.03 5.63 1.57
N ASN A 164 -25.92 5.26 0.91
CA ASN A 164 -25.59 5.77 -0.42
C ASN A 164 -26.68 5.41 -1.44
N SER A 165 -27.26 4.20 -1.36
CA SER A 165 -28.38 3.79 -2.23
C SER A 165 -29.66 4.59 -1.99
N GLN A 166 -29.85 5.10 -0.77
CA GLN A 166 -31.02 5.88 -0.38
C GLN A 166 -30.82 7.41 -0.56
N ALA A 167 -29.66 7.84 -1.05
CA ALA A 167 -29.31 9.26 -1.12
C ALA A 167 -30.31 10.11 -1.92
N SER A 168 -30.90 9.55 -2.99
CA SER A 168 -31.90 10.25 -3.80
C SER A 168 -33.27 10.35 -3.10
N VAL A 169 -33.74 9.26 -2.50
CA VAL A 169 -35.09 9.20 -1.90
C VAL A 169 -35.19 9.92 -0.57
N ARG A 170 -34.06 10.19 0.10
CA ARG A 170 -34.00 10.95 1.37
C ARG A 170 -33.77 12.45 1.19
N ARG A 171 -33.63 12.92 -0.05
CA ARG A 171 -33.55 14.35 -0.40
C ARG A 171 -34.94 14.89 -0.72
N SER A 172 -35.14 16.17 -0.41
CA SER A 172 -36.37 16.88 -0.78
C SER A 172 -36.47 16.95 -2.30
N PRO A 173 -37.57 16.46 -2.92
CA PRO A 173 -37.73 16.48 -4.38
C PRO A 173 -37.83 17.92 -4.92
N ASN A 174 -38.25 18.87 -4.08
CA ASN A 174 -38.38 20.28 -4.43
C ASN A 174 -37.18 21.13 -3.97
N GLY A 175 -36.13 20.50 -3.43
CA GLY A 175 -35.01 21.20 -2.80
C GLY A 175 -35.42 21.89 -1.49
N GLY A 176 -34.72 22.97 -1.14
CA GLY A 176 -34.98 23.78 0.05
C GLY A 176 -33.82 24.72 0.40
N ALA A 177 -33.62 25.01 1.69
CA ALA A 177 -32.62 25.96 2.18
C ALA A 177 -31.18 25.70 1.71
N TYR A 178 -30.87 24.46 1.32
CA TYR A 178 -29.56 24.03 0.81
C TYR A 178 -29.64 23.53 -0.64
N GLY A 179 -30.60 24.01 -1.43
CA GLY A 179 -30.82 23.60 -2.81
C GLY A 179 -31.18 22.11 -2.93
N SER A 180 -30.67 21.45 -3.98
CA SER A 180 -30.91 20.03 -4.25
C SER A 180 -30.30 19.07 -3.22
N ALA A 181 -29.39 19.54 -2.38
CA ALA A 181 -28.81 18.77 -1.28
C ALA A 181 -29.71 18.77 -0.03
N THR A 182 -30.82 19.51 -0.01
CA THR A 182 -31.70 19.59 1.17
C THR A 182 -32.29 18.21 1.50
N CYS A 183 -32.09 17.76 2.74
CA CYS A 183 -32.68 16.51 3.23
C CYS A 183 -34.18 16.66 3.54
N LEU A 184 -34.93 15.55 3.44
CA LEU A 184 -36.30 15.48 3.94
C LEU A 184 -36.36 15.67 5.45
N GLN A 185 -37.52 16.08 5.97
CA GLN A 185 -37.73 16.19 7.42
C GLN A 185 -37.43 14.87 8.13
N GLY A 186 -36.66 14.93 9.21
CA GLY A 186 -36.19 13.76 9.97
C GLY A 186 -34.82 13.22 9.51
N TYR A 187 -34.28 13.72 8.39
CA TYR A 187 -32.95 13.37 7.89
C TYR A 187 -31.97 14.55 7.99
N VAL A 188 -30.69 14.22 8.11
CA VAL A 188 -29.57 15.17 8.15
C VAL A 188 -28.43 14.66 7.29
N TRP A 189 -27.53 15.53 6.85
CA TRP A 189 -26.30 15.07 6.17
C TRP A 189 -25.47 14.21 7.10
N ARG A 190 -25.01 13.06 6.59
CA ARG A 190 -24.16 12.12 7.32
C ARG A 190 -22.84 12.76 7.73
N GLN A 191 -22.26 13.61 6.86
CA GLN A 191 -21.00 14.31 7.13
C GLN A 191 -19.86 13.36 7.54
N ALA A 192 -19.79 12.20 6.93
CA ALA A 192 -18.68 11.26 7.12
C ALA A 192 -17.33 11.89 6.76
N PHE A 193 -17.33 12.82 5.80
CA PHE A 193 -16.21 13.69 5.41
C PHE A 193 -16.78 15.03 4.91
N ALA A 194 -15.92 16.03 4.66
CA ALA A 194 -16.33 17.42 4.42
C ALA A 194 -17.38 17.61 3.30
N SER A 195 -17.36 16.78 2.25
CA SER A 195 -18.30 16.85 1.12
C SER A 195 -19.37 15.75 1.12
N ASP A 196 -19.52 15.01 2.22
CA ASP A 196 -20.54 13.97 2.33
C ASP A 196 -21.93 14.53 2.66
N LEU A 197 -22.73 14.74 1.60
CA LEU A 197 -24.09 15.25 1.66
C LEU A 197 -25.15 14.14 1.46
N VAL A 198 -24.83 12.90 1.83
CA VAL A 198 -25.82 11.81 1.88
C VAL A 198 -26.76 12.05 3.06
N CYS A 199 -28.07 12.03 2.83
CA CYS A 199 -29.08 12.21 3.87
C CYS A 199 -29.30 10.89 4.63
N VAL A 200 -29.12 10.93 5.95
CA VAL A 200 -29.23 9.79 6.88
C VAL A 200 -29.97 10.21 8.15
N THR A 201 -30.23 9.26 9.05
CA THR A 201 -30.83 9.59 10.34
C THR A 201 -29.85 10.35 11.23
N PRO A 202 -30.32 11.14 12.21
CA PRO A 202 -29.43 11.79 13.20
C PRO A 202 -28.55 10.79 13.96
N GLN A 203 -29.03 9.57 14.21
CA GLN A 203 -28.25 8.51 14.84
C GLN A 203 -27.06 8.10 13.95
N THR A 204 -27.31 7.81 12.68
CA THR A 204 -26.26 7.41 11.73
C THR A 204 -25.20 8.50 11.53
N ARG A 205 -25.61 9.78 11.58
CA ARG A 205 -24.65 10.91 11.58
C ARG A 205 -23.75 10.86 12.83
N SER A 206 -24.32 10.63 14.01
CA SER A 206 -23.54 10.49 15.24
C SER A 206 -22.58 9.31 15.21
N GLU A 207 -22.99 8.18 14.64
CA GLU A 207 -22.14 7.00 14.44
C GLU A 207 -20.98 7.30 13.48
N ALA A 208 -21.24 7.95 12.33
CA ALA A 208 -20.20 8.34 11.39
C ALA A 208 -19.14 9.27 12.02
N LEU A 209 -19.56 10.20 12.89
CA LEU A 209 -18.65 11.06 13.64
C LEU A 209 -17.85 10.28 14.70
N ALA A 210 -18.45 9.29 15.34
CA ALA A 210 -17.76 8.42 16.28
C ALA A 210 -16.71 7.55 15.57
N ASP A 211 -17.02 7.02 14.39
CA ASP A 211 -16.06 6.29 13.56
C ASP A 211 -14.87 7.15 13.15
N ASN A 212 -15.12 8.41 12.78
CA ASN A 212 -14.03 9.35 12.43
C ASN A 212 -13.07 9.57 13.61
N LYS A 213 -13.58 9.62 14.86
CA LYS A 213 -12.74 9.71 16.07
C LYS A 213 -11.94 8.44 16.32
N GLN A 214 -12.48 7.28 15.93
CA GLN A 214 -11.84 5.97 16.11
C GLN A 214 -10.92 5.58 14.96
N ALA A 215 -10.95 6.30 13.84
CA ALA A 215 -10.17 6.00 12.64
C ALA A 215 -8.68 5.72 12.93
N PRO A 216 -7.97 6.51 13.77
CA PRO A 216 -6.55 6.27 14.05
C PRO A 216 -6.26 4.92 14.73
N TYR A 217 -7.24 4.31 15.39
CA TYR A 217 -7.09 3.05 16.13
C TYR A 217 -7.55 1.82 15.35
N ARG A 218 -8.04 2.02 14.12
CA ARG A 218 -8.59 0.94 13.26
C ARG A 218 -7.75 0.65 12.03
N VAL A 219 -6.58 1.26 11.97
CA VAL A 219 -5.62 1.17 10.88
C VAL A 219 -4.38 0.43 11.35
N VAL A 220 -3.71 -0.27 10.44
CA VAL A 220 -2.47 -0.99 10.76
C VAL A 220 -1.39 0.03 11.15
N PRO A 221 -0.73 -0.11 12.32
CA PRO A 221 0.33 0.80 12.71
C PRO A 221 1.46 0.86 11.68
N PRO A 222 2.13 2.02 11.50
CA PRO A 222 3.28 2.11 10.62
C PRO A 222 4.37 1.13 11.05
N VAL A 223 4.94 0.40 10.08
CA VAL A 223 6.11 -0.44 10.34
C VAL A 223 7.32 0.49 10.47
N VAL A 224 7.80 0.65 11.69
CA VAL A 224 9.06 1.36 11.96
C VAL A 224 10.18 0.35 11.80
N TYR A 225 10.94 0.43 10.71
CA TYR A 225 12.21 -0.29 10.59
C TYR A 225 13.26 0.50 11.37
N PHE A 226 13.85 -0.13 12.39
CA PHE A 226 15.02 0.37 13.11
C PHE A 226 16.30 -0.13 12.44
#